data_AF-A0A7J7WIK1-F1
#
_entry.id   AF-A0A7J7WIK1-F1
#
_cell.length_a   1.000
_cell.length_b   1.000
_cell.length_c   1.000
_cell.angle_alpha   90.00
_cell.angle_beta   90.00
_cell.angle_gamma   90.00
#
_symmetry.space_group_name_H-M   'P 1'
#
loop_
_entity.id
_entity.type
_entity.pdbx_description
1 polymer ?
#
loop_
_entity_poly.entity_id
_entity_poly.type
_entity_poly.pdbx_seq_one_letter_code
_entity_poly.pdbx_strand_id
1 'polypeptide(L)'
;MEELEQGLLMQPWAWLQLAENSLLAKAYITKQGYALLVSDLQEVWHEQVDASVVSQRAKELNKRLTAPPEAFLCHLDELLRPLLKDIVCPGKATFSCERVAEALILQVRSELSGLPFCWTFHCILASPSLVSQHLIRPLMGMSLALQCQVKELATLLCMKDLEIQDYQESGATLSRDRLKTEPFEENSFLEQFMVEKLPEACSVGDGRPFVTNLQNLYMAVTRQEVQVRQKHQDAGDPQTSSSASAQGTDNQLLNQPEEPVSSAPSLPVPDKEPTGTSGPVKRPQLSKVKRKKLRGLFS
;
A
#
# COMPACT_ATOMS: atom_id res chain seq x y z
N MET A 1 -20.07 -12.88 0.98
CA MET A 1 -19.17 -12.90 -0.21
C MET A 1 -18.34 -11.62 -0.27
N GLU A 2 -18.95 -10.43 -0.16
CA GLU A 2 -18.20 -9.16 -0.07
C GLU A 2 -17.22 -9.08 1.10
N GLU A 3 -17.57 -9.65 2.26
CA GLU A 3 -16.66 -9.72 3.43
C GLU A 3 -15.34 -10.46 3.12
N LEU A 4 -15.37 -11.47 2.23
CA LEU A 4 -14.16 -12.21 1.85
C LEU A 4 -13.22 -11.32 1.02
N GLU A 5 -13.78 -10.58 0.07
CA GLU A 5 -13.01 -9.65 -0.78
C GLU A 5 -12.46 -8.47 0.03
N GLN A 6 -13.26 -7.92 0.96
CA GLN A 6 -12.78 -6.89 1.89
C GLN A 6 -11.67 -7.43 2.79
N GLY A 7 -11.81 -8.64 3.32
CA GLY A 7 -10.77 -9.27 4.12
C GLY A 7 -9.49 -9.55 3.32
N LEU A 8 -9.61 -9.94 2.05
CA LEU A 8 -8.51 -10.19 1.11
C LEU A 8 -7.74 -8.91 0.73
N LEU A 9 -8.44 -7.77 0.61
CA LEU A 9 -7.81 -6.46 0.42
C LEU A 9 -6.83 -6.12 1.56
N MET A 10 -7.15 -6.59 2.76
CA MET A 10 -6.39 -6.33 3.98
C MET A 10 -5.32 -7.38 4.26
N GLN A 11 -5.05 -8.31 3.34
CA GLN A 11 -3.96 -9.28 3.44
C GLN A 11 -2.71 -8.80 2.72
N PRO A 12 -1.52 -9.04 3.28
CA PRO A 12 -0.27 -8.80 2.59
C PRO A 12 -0.09 -9.83 1.46
N TRP A 13 0.72 -9.48 0.48
CA TRP A 13 1.25 -10.46 -0.47
C TRP A 13 2.34 -11.29 0.20
N ALA A 14 2.33 -12.57 -0.10
CA ALA A 14 3.36 -13.51 0.27
C ALA A 14 3.97 -14.16 -0.95
N TRP A 15 5.17 -14.70 -0.77
CA TRP A 15 5.92 -15.37 -1.82
C TRP A 15 5.86 -16.88 -1.59
N LEU A 16 5.43 -17.61 -2.62
CA LEU A 16 5.25 -19.06 -2.59
C LEU A 16 6.26 -19.70 -3.54
N GLN A 17 7.22 -20.44 -2.99
CA GLN A 17 8.12 -21.28 -3.77
C GLN A 17 7.40 -22.56 -4.20
N LEU A 18 7.41 -22.82 -5.51
CA LEU A 18 6.98 -24.09 -6.11
C LEU A 18 8.21 -24.84 -6.64
N ALA A 19 8.03 -26.07 -7.14
CA ALA A 19 9.14 -26.88 -7.62
C ALA A 19 9.87 -26.25 -8.84
N GLU A 20 9.14 -25.62 -9.75
CA GLU A 20 9.68 -25.10 -11.02
C GLU A 20 9.58 -23.58 -11.16
N ASN A 21 8.74 -22.95 -10.34
CA ASN A 21 8.43 -21.53 -10.42
C ASN A 21 8.13 -20.94 -9.03
N SER A 22 7.81 -19.65 -9.00
CA SER A 22 7.41 -18.93 -7.79
C SER A 22 6.17 -18.11 -8.10
N LEU A 23 5.31 -17.92 -7.09
CA LEU A 23 4.11 -17.11 -7.22
C LEU A 23 4.03 -16.12 -6.06
N LEU A 24 3.43 -14.97 -6.32
CA LEU A 24 2.88 -14.12 -5.28
C LEU A 24 1.46 -14.55 -4.99
N ALA A 25 1.12 -14.71 -3.72
CA ALA A 25 -0.22 -15.08 -3.32
C ALA A 25 -0.67 -14.35 -2.06
N LYS A 26 -1.97 -14.13 -1.95
CA LYS A 26 -2.61 -13.75 -0.70
C LYS A 26 -3.98 -14.40 -0.60
N ALA A 27 -4.35 -14.80 0.61
CA ALA A 27 -5.59 -15.52 0.86
C ALA A 27 -6.26 -14.99 2.12
N TYR A 28 -7.58 -14.97 2.11
CA TYR A 28 -8.38 -14.70 3.28
C TYR A 28 -9.42 -15.80 3.46
N ILE A 29 -9.33 -16.50 4.60
CA ILE A 29 -10.12 -17.70 4.88
C ILE A 29 -10.99 -17.42 6.11
N THR A 30 -12.26 -17.79 6.01
CA THR A 30 -13.23 -17.73 7.10
C THR A 30 -13.97 -19.06 7.19
N LYS A 31 -14.90 -19.18 8.16
CA LYS A 31 -15.79 -20.35 8.24
C LYS A 31 -16.76 -20.45 7.06
N GLN A 32 -17.03 -19.34 6.37
CA GLN A 32 -18.01 -19.29 5.27
C GLN A 32 -17.39 -19.62 3.90
N GLY A 33 -16.06 -19.64 3.80
CA GLY A 33 -15.35 -19.79 2.53
C GLY A 33 -14.03 -19.04 2.52
N TYR A 34 -13.46 -18.88 1.33
CA TYR A 34 -12.21 -18.14 1.14
C TYR A 34 -12.22 -17.31 -0.15
N ALA A 35 -11.36 -16.30 -0.17
CA ALA A 35 -10.91 -15.63 -1.38
C ALA A 35 -9.39 -15.75 -1.48
N LEU A 36 -8.90 -16.04 -2.68
CA LEU A 36 -7.50 -16.25 -3.01
C LEU A 36 -7.14 -15.41 -4.23
N LEU A 37 -6.00 -14.73 -4.17
CA LEU A 37 -5.41 -14.03 -5.31
C LEU A 37 -3.98 -14.53 -5.51
N VAL A 38 -3.62 -14.81 -6.76
CA VAL A 38 -2.33 -15.37 -7.16
C VAL A 38 -1.79 -14.59 -8.35
N SER A 39 -0.47 -14.38 -8.43
CA SER A 39 0.18 -13.75 -9.57
C SER A 39 1.57 -14.33 -9.79
N ASP A 40 1.96 -14.49 -11.04
CA ASP A 40 3.32 -14.81 -11.49
C ASP A 40 4.07 -13.56 -11.99
N LEU A 41 3.55 -12.36 -11.65
CA LEU A 41 3.98 -11.04 -12.14
C LEU A 41 3.66 -10.75 -13.62
N GLN A 42 3.05 -11.67 -14.35
CA GLN A 42 2.57 -11.47 -15.72
C GLN A 42 1.04 -11.40 -15.74
N GLU A 43 0.40 -12.36 -15.10
CA GLU A 43 -1.04 -12.46 -14.97
C GLU A 43 -1.44 -12.51 -13.49
N VAL A 44 -2.73 -12.30 -13.26
CA VAL A 44 -3.32 -12.34 -11.92
C VAL A 44 -4.55 -13.24 -12.01
N TRP A 45 -4.61 -14.22 -11.11
CA TRP A 45 -5.73 -15.14 -10.99
C TRP A 45 -6.42 -14.99 -9.64
N HIS A 46 -7.71 -15.25 -9.64
CA HIS A 46 -8.59 -15.14 -8.50
C HIS A 46 -9.45 -16.39 -8.36
N GLU A 47 -9.67 -16.82 -7.13
CA GLU A 47 -10.69 -17.80 -6.80
C GLU A 47 -11.44 -17.34 -5.55
N GLN A 48 -12.76 -17.43 -5.60
CA GLN A 48 -13.62 -17.25 -4.45
C GLN A 48 -14.56 -18.45 -4.34
N VAL A 49 -14.63 -19.05 -3.15
CA VAL A 49 -15.51 -20.18 -2.88
C VAL A 49 -16.24 -20.01 -1.57
N ASP A 50 -17.44 -20.57 -1.50
CA ASP A 50 -18.22 -20.68 -0.27
C ASP A 50 -18.11 -22.08 0.35
N ALA A 51 -18.70 -22.25 1.53
CA ALA A 51 -18.71 -23.51 2.27
C ALA A 51 -19.37 -24.68 1.49
N SER A 52 -20.30 -24.39 0.56
CA SER A 52 -20.99 -25.41 -0.23
C SER A 52 -20.06 -26.02 -1.28
N VAL A 53 -19.35 -25.16 -2.02
CA VAL A 53 -18.30 -25.55 -2.97
C VAL A 53 -17.18 -26.26 -2.23
N VAL A 54 -16.84 -25.79 -1.03
CA VAL A 54 -15.82 -26.43 -0.20
C VAL A 54 -16.22 -27.86 0.17
N SER A 55 -17.47 -28.04 0.62
CA SER A 55 -18.00 -29.37 0.98
C SER A 55 -17.95 -30.33 -0.21
N GLN A 56 -18.39 -29.88 -1.39
CA GLN A 56 -18.42 -30.69 -2.59
C GLN A 56 -16.99 -31.09 -3.01
N ARG A 57 -16.11 -30.10 -3.16
CA ARG A 57 -14.73 -30.32 -3.60
C ARG A 57 -13.95 -31.20 -2.61
N ALA A 58 -14.16 -31.00 -1.31
CA ALA A 58 -13.54 -31.83 -0.29
C ALA A 58 -13.97 -33.30 -0.40
N LYS A 59 -15.25 -33.59 -0.65
CA LYS A 59 -15.77 -34.96 -0.84
C LYS A 59 -15.18 -35.62 -2.09
N GLU A 60 -15.02 -34.86 -3.16
CA GLU A 60 -14.46 -35.36 -4.42
C GLU A 60 -12.97 -35.69 -4.28
N LEU A 61 -12.19 -34.78 -3.69
CA LEU A 61 -10.73 -34.91 -3.55
C LEU A 61 -10.32 -35.85 -2.40
N ASN A 62 -11.09 -35.88 -1.32
CA ASN A 62 -10.73 -36.59 -0.08
C ASN A 62 -11.80 -37.61 0.32
N LYS A 63 -12.01 -38.63 -0.52
CA LYS A 63 -13.07 -39.66 -0.35
C LYS A 63 -13.08 -40.39 1.00
N ARG A 64 -11.96 -40.37 1.73
CA ARG A 64 -11.82 -41.02 3.05
C ARG A 64 -11.95 -40.06 4.23
N LEU A 65 -12.00 -38.75 3.98
CA LEU A 65 -12.14 -37.73 5.02
C LEU A 65 -13.60 -37.30 5.12
N THR A 66 -14.17 -37.43 6.31
CA THR A 66 -15.50 -36.91 6.64
C THR A 66 -15.34 -35.82 7.69
N ALA A 67 -15.45 -34.57 7.27
CA ALA A 67 -15.35 -33.41 8.15
C ALA A 67 -16.30 -32.31 7.65
N PRO A 68 -16.78 -31.43 8.54
CA PRO A 68 -17.57 -30.28 8.14
C PRO A 68 -16.69 -29.27 7.36
N PRO A 69 -17.26 -28.44 6.46
CA PRO A 69 -16.50 -27.50 5.63
C PRO A 69 -15.61 -26.55 6.43
N GLU A 70 -16.04 -26.16 7.63
CA GLU A 70 -15.31 -25.27 8.52
C GLU A 70 -14.00 -25.91 8.99
N ALA A 71 -13.98 -27.23 9.22
CA ALA A 71 -12.75 -27.93 9.60
C ALA A 71 -11.75 -27.99 8.44
N PHE A 72 -12.23 -28.18 7.20
CA PHE A 72 -11.39 -28.10 6.01
C PHE A 72 -10.84 -26.69 5.80
N LEU A 73 -11.66 -25.66 5.99
CA LEU A 73 -11.24 -24.26 5.89
C LEU A 73 -10.20 -23.90 6.96
N CYS A 74 -10.40 -24.34 8.20
CA CYS A 74 -9.39 -24.17 9.26
C CYS A 74 -8.07 -24.85 8.89
N HIS A 75 -8.10 -26.07 8.37
CA HIS A 75 -6.88 -26.76 7.92
C HIS A 75 -6.20 -26.02 6.76
N LEU A 76 -6.95 -25.54 5.77
CA LEU A 76 -6.40 -24.73 4.68
C LEU A 76 -5.74 -23.44 5.19
N ASP A 77 -6.32 -22.77 6.17
CA ASP A 77 -5.72 -21.61 6.83
C ASP A 77 -4.44 -21.98 7.58
N GLU A 78 -4.41 -23.11 8.29
CA GLU A 78 -3.21 -23.62 8.94
C GLU A 78 -2.09 -23.97 7.95
N LEU A 79 -2.43 -24.48 6.76
CA LEU A 79 -1.46 -24.78 5.71
C LEU A 79 -0.90 -23.51 5.04
N LEU A 80 -1.76 -22.52 4.78
CA LEU A 80 -1.38 -21.30 4.07
C LEU A 80 -0.74 -20.26 4.99
N ARG A 81 -1.18 -20.13 6.23
CA ARG A 81 -0.72 -19.07 7.16
C ARG A 81 0.80 -19.03 7.37
N PRO A 82 1.54 -20.15 7.52
CA PRO A 82 2.99 -20.10 7.66
C PRO A 82 3.67 -19.66 6.35
N LEU A 83 3.17 -20.10 5.20
CA LEU A 83 3.64 -19.67 3.88
C LEU A 83 3.40 -18.18 3.65
N LEU A 84 2.24 -17.69 4.10
CA LEU A 84 1.87 -16.29 4.01
C LEU A 84 2.68 -15.38 4.96
N LYS A 85 3.37 -15.95 5.95
CA LYS A 85 4.16 -15.22 6.95
C LYS A 85 5.68 -15.43 6.78
N ASP A 86 6.11 -16.02 5.67
CA ASP A 86 7.51 -16.30 5.35
C ASP A 86 8.22 -17.11 6.47
N ILE A 87 7.46 -17.94 7.18
CA ILE A 87 7.99 -18.90 8.14
C ILE A 87 8.24 -20.18 7.34
N VAL A 88 9.49 -20.67 7.36
CA VAL A 88 9.86 -21.95 6.77
C VAL A 88 8.84 -23.00 7.21
N CYS A 89 7.98 -23.41 6.28
CA CYS A 89 6.97 -24.42 6.54
C CYS A 89 7.69 -25.70 6.98
N PRO A 90 7.40 -26.26 8.16
CA PRO A 90 7.94 -27.56 8.52
C PRO A 90 7.25 -28.63 7.66
N GLY A 91 7.81 -28.88 6.47
CA GLY A 91 7.81 -30.15 5.71
C GLY A 91 6.50 -30.89 5.41
N LYS A 92 5.32 -30.38 5.76
CA LYS A 92 4.06 -31.15 5.67
C LYS A 92 3.20 -30.86 4.44
N ALA A 93 3.48 -29.79 3.70
CA ALA A 93 2.67 -29.41 2.54
C ALA A 93 3.55 -29.24 1.29
N THR A 94 3.15 -29.86 0.19
CA THR A 94 3.76 -29.72 -1.12
C THR A 94 2.80 -28.98 -2.05
N PHE A 95 3.29 -27.95 -2.71
CA PHE A 95 2.53 -27.16 -3.67
C PHE A 95 3.00 -27.46 -5.09
N SER A 96 2.04 -27.61 -6.00
CA SER A 96 2.29 -27.70 -7.44
C SER A 96 1.31 -26.81 -8.18
N CYS A 97 1.72 -26.32 -9.34
CA CYS A 97 0.94 -25.40 -10.13
C CYS A 97 0.90 -25.86 -11.59
N GLU A 98 -0.30 -25.86 -12.17
CA GLU A 98 -0.52 -26.20 -13.56
C GLU A 98 -1.35 -25.09 -14.21
N ARG A 99 -0.90 -24.60 -15.37
CA ARG A 99 -1.69 -23.66 -16.17
C ARG A 99 -2.50 -24.44 -17.20
N VAL A 100 -3.82 -24.26 -17.18
CA VAL A 100 -4.76 -24.91 -18.10
C VAL A 100 -5.56 -23.84 -18.82
N ALA A 101 -5.19 -23.58 -20.07
CA ALA A 101 -5.71 -22.44 -20.85
C ALA A 101 -5.51 -21.10 -20.11
N GLU A 102 -6.62 -20.41 -19.80
CA GLU A 102 -6.63 -19.14 -19.05
C GLU A 102 -6.75 -19.34 -17.52
N ALA A 103 -6.92 -20.58 -17.07
CA ALA A 103 -7.03 -20.90 -15.65
C ALA A 103 -5.69 -21.35 -15.05
N LEU A 104 -5.51 -21.04 -13.77
CA LEU A 104 -4.41 -21.51 -12.94
C LEU A 104 -4.93 -22.53 -11.92
N ILE A 105 -4.37 -23.72 -11.94
CA ILE A 105 -4.71 -24.79 -11.01
C ILE A 105 -3.57 -24.91 -9.99
N LEU A 106 -3.80 -24.44 -8.77
CA LEU A 106 -2.84 -24.57 -7.67
C LEU A 106 -3.25 -25.75 -6.79
N GLN A 107 -2.42 -26.78 -6.72
CA GLN A 107 -2.66 -27.96 -5.90
C GLN A 107 -1.80 -27.91 -4.64
N VAL A 108 -2.41 -28.29 -3.51
CA VAL A 108 -1.70 -28.53 -2.26
C VAL A 108 -1.96 -29.96 -1.80
N ARG A 109 -0.88 -30.64 -1.45
CA ARG A 109 -0.91 -31.98 -0.84
C ARG A 109 -0.29 -31.89 0.54
N SER A 110 -1.00 -32.35 1.55
CA SER A 110 -0.51 -32.39 2.92
C SER A 110 -1.05 -33.60 3.68
N GLU A 111 -0.82 -33.63 4.98
CA GLU A 111 -1.37 -34.65 5.87
C GLU A 111 -2.27 -33.97 6.91
N LEU A 112 -3.46 -34.55 7.12
CA LEU A 112 -4.40 -34.17 8.17
C LEU A 112 -4.63 -35.39 9.08
N SER A 113 -4.13 -35.33 10.32
CA SER A 113 -4.29 -36.40 11.32
C SER A 113 -3.87 -37.80 10.84
N GLY A 114 -2.72 -37.93 10.18
CA GLY A 114 -2.25 -39.22 9.65
C GLY A 114 -2.82 -39.61 8.28
N LEU A 115 -3.76 -38.83 7.74
CA LEU A 115 -4.42 -39.12 6.46
C LEU A 115 -3.95 -38.14 5.37
N PRO A 116 -3.72 -38.62 4.13
CA PRO A 116 -3.44 -37.74 3.00
C PRO A 116 -4.58 -36.76 2.77
N PHE A 117 -4.23 -35.48 2.66
CA PHE A 117 -5.12 -34.38 2.35
C PHE A 117 -4.69 -33.75 1.03
N CYS A 118 -5.65 -33.59 0.11
CA CYS A 118 -5.44 -32.94 -1.17
C CYS A 118 -6.46 -31.81 -1.34
N TRP A 119 -5.99 -30.66 -1.81
CA TRP A 119 -6.85 -29.55 -2.20
C TRP A 119 -6.38 -28.95 -3.51
N THR A 120 -7.33 -28.56 -4.35
CA THR A 120 -7.07 -27.92 -5.64
C THR A 120 -7.81 -26.59 -5.68
N PHE A 121 -7.07 -25.51 -5.83
CA PHE A 121 -7.57 -24.18 -6.12
C PHE A 121 -7.75 -24.04 -7.64
N HIS A 122 -8.92 -23.57 -8.07
CA HIS A 122 -9.26 -23.37 -9.48
C HIS A 122 -9.39 -21.87 -9.73
N CYS A 123 -8.27 -21.23 -10.00
CA CYS A 123 -8.21 -19.79 -10.16
C CYS A 123 -8.45 -19.40 -11.63
N ILE A 124 -9.32 -18.42 -11.84
CA ILE A 124 -9.60 -17.82 -13.16
C ILE A 124 -8.92 -16.46 -13.24
N LEU A 125 -8.78 -15.90 -14.45
CA LEU A 125 -8.21 -14.55 -14.60
C LEU A 125 -8.96 -13.54 -13.73
N ALA A 126 -8.21 -12.78 -12.94
CA ALA A 126 -8.76 -11.77 -12.07
C ALA A 126 -9.36 -10.63 -12.88
N SER A 127 -10.50 -10.10 -12.43
CA SER A 127 -11.11 -8.96 -13.09
C SER A 127 -10.20 -7.72 -13.05
N PRO A 128 -10.26 -6.81 -14.03
CA PRO A 128 -9.48 -5.57 -14.02
C PRO A 128 -9.69 -4.73 -12.75
N SER A 129 -10.88 -4.79 -12.15
CA SER A 129 -11.20 -4.14 -10.88
C SER A 129 -10.36 -4.71 -9.73
N LEU A 130 -10.24 -6.04 -9.63
CA LEU A 130 -9.41 -6.69 -8.61
C LEU A 130 -7.94 -6.36 -8.80
N VAL A 131 -7.43 -6.41 -10.04
CA VAL A 131 -6.04 -6.02 -10.35
C VAL A 131 -5.78 -4.56 -9.95
N SER A 132 -6.72 -3.66 -10.25
CA SER A 132 -6.62 -2.25 -9.87
C SER A 132 -6.58 -2.06 -8.35
N GLN A 133 -7.48 -2.71 -7.62
CA GLN A 133 -7.59 -2.57 -6.16
C GLN A 133 -6.46 -3.25 -5.38
N HIS A 134 -5.93 -4.37 -5.88
CA HIS A 134 -4.92 -5.14 -5.15
C HIS A 134 -3.48 -4.85 -5.56
N LEU A 135 -3.24 -4.31 -6.76
CA LEU A 135 -1.90 -4.04 -7.27
C LEU A 135 -1.74 -2.58 -7.70
N ILE A 136 -2.47 -2.12 -8.70
CA ILE A 136 -2.17 -0.84 -9.38
C ILE A 136 -2.28 0.35 -8.42
N ARG A 137 -3.43 0.52 -7.74
CA ARG A 137 -3.65 1.66 -6.85
C ARG A 137 -2.73 1.61 -5.62
N PRO A 138 -2.58 0.47 -4.91
CA PRO A 138 -1.66 0.40 -3.79
C PRO A 138 -0.21 0.68 -4.20
N LEU A 139 0.30 0.10 -5.29
CA LEU A 139 1.67 0.32 -5.74
C LEU A 139 1.93 1.79 -6.13
N MET A 140 0.95 2.44 -6.78
CA MET A 140 1.02 3.87 -7.07
C MET A 140 1.03 4.70 -5.79
N GLY A 141 0.16 4.39 -4.82
CA GLY A 141 0.13 5.04 -3.51
C GLY A 141 1.42 4.86 -2.71
N MET A 142 2.01 3.67 -2.76
CA MET A 142 3.31 3.37 -2.15
C MET A 142 4.43 4.20 -2.79
N SER A 143 4.44 4.31 -4.11
CA SER A 143 5.43 5.10 -4.84
C SER A 143 5.36 6.58 -4.45
N LEU A 144 4.15 7.13 -4.34
CA LEU A 144 3.95 8.51 -3.85
C LEU A 144 4.42 8.68 -2.41
N ALA A 145 4.10 7.74 -1.52
CA ALA A 145 4.50 7.80 -0.13
C ALA A 145 6.03 7.72 0.04
N LEU A 146 6.70 6.83 -0.70
CA LEU A 146 8.16 6.73 -0.71
C LEU A 146 8.82 7.99 -1.28
N GLN A 147 8.24 8.59 -2.32
CA GLN A 147 8.73 9.87 -2.84
C GLN A 147 8.63 10.99 -1.80
N CYS A 148 7.57 11.03 -1.00
CA CYS A 148 7.46 11.97 0.12
C CYS A 148 8.54 11.71 1.18
N GLN A 149 8.81 10.45 1.53
CA GLN A 149 9.89 10.10 2.46
C GLN A 149 11.26 10.57 1.96
N VAL A 150 11.56 10.40 0.67
CA VAL A 150 12.82 10.90 0.07
C VAL A 150 12.96 12.41 0.25
N LYS A 151 11.89 13.18 -0.02
CA LYS A 151 11.90 14.65 0.15
C LYS A 151 12.06 15.08 1.61
N GLU A 152 11.39 14.40 2.53
CA GLU A 152 11.52 14.67 3.98
C GLU A 152 12.95 14.36 4.48
N LEU A 153 13.54 13.25 4.02
CA LEU A 153 14.92 12.89 4.35
C LEU A 153 15.93 13.86 3.74
N ALA A 154 15.74 14.30 2.49
CA ALA A 154 16.56 15.34 1.86
C ALA A 154 16.52 16.64 2.68
N THR A 155 15.34 17.06 3.12
CA THR A 155 15.18 18.24 3.99
C THR A 155 15.93 18.07 5.32
N LEU A 156 15.84 16.89 5.93
CA LEU A 156 16.53 16.58 7.19
C LEU A 156 18.06 16.58 7.02
N LEU A 157 18.58 16.11 5.89
CA LEU A 157 20.01 16.16 5.56
C LEU A 157 20.49 17.60 5.41
N CYS A 158 19.76 18.45 4.68
CA CYS A 158 20.09 19.87 4.58
C CYS A 158 20.10 20.56 5.95
N MET A 159 19.15 20.24 6.84
CA MET A 159 19.15 20.76 8.21
C MET A 159 20.37 20.31 9.01
N LYS A 160 20.86 19.09 8.78
CA LYS A 160 22.08 18.56 9.42
C LYS A 160 23.33 19.24 8.89
N ASP A 161 23.39 19.55 7.59
CA ASP A 161 24.51 20.29 7.02
C ASP A 161 24.60 21.72 7.57
N LEU A 162 23.46 22.40 7.76
CA LEU A 162 23.44 23.71 8.43
C LEU A 162 23.94 23.64 9.87
N GLU A 163 23.57 22.58 10.60
CA GLU A 163 24.08 22.35 11.97
C GLU A 163 25.61 22.11 11.96
N ILE A 164 26.12 21.31 11.02
CA ILE A 164 27.56 21.06 10.86
C ILE A 164 28.30 22.36 10.51
N GLN A 165 27.73 23.19 9.64
CA GLN A 165 28.29 24.49 9.26
C GLN A 165 28.38 25.43 10.46
N ASP A 166 27.33 25.53 11.28
CA ASP A 166 27.32 26.36 12.50
C ASP A 166 28.44 25.96 13.49
N TYR A 167 28.70 24.66 13.65
CA TYR A 167 29.84 24.19 14.45
C TYR A 167 31.18 24.66 13.88
N GLN A 168 31.36 24.57 12.56
CA GLN A 168 32.60 24.99 11.89
C GLN A 168 32.82 26.51 12.01
N GLU A 169 31.77 27.30 11.80
CA GLU A 169 31.78 28.77 11.93
C GLU A 169 32.03 29.20 13.37
N SER A 170 31.56 28.42 14.35
CA SER A 170 31.83 28.62 15.77
C SER A 170 33.25 28.20 16.20
N GLY A 171 34.09 27.72 15.28
CA GLY A 171 35.46 27.30 15.54
C GLY A 171 35.63 25.90 16.11
N ALA A 172 34.58 25.07 16.10
CA ALA A 172 34.71 23.66 16.46
C ALA A 172 35.53 22.92 15.40
N THR A 173 36.45 22.06 15.86
CA THR A 173 37.29 21.23 14.99
C THR A 173 36.96 19.76 15.17
N LEU A 174 36.97 19.01 14.07
CA LEU A 174 36.76 17.57 14.10
C LEU A 174 37.97 16.89 14.75
N SER A 175 37.71 15.98 15.68
CA SER A 175 38.77 15.14 16.27
C SER A 175 39.20 14.00 15.34
N ARG A 176 38.37 13.64 14.35
CA ARG A 176 38.58 12.56 13.41
C ARG A 176 38.12 12.99 12.01
N ASP A 177 39.07 13.38 11.16
CA ASP A 177 38.76 13.94 9.83
C ASP A 177 37.94 13.01 8.93
N ARG A 178 38.13 11.69 9.06
CA ARG A 178 37.36 10.68 8.30
C ARG A 178 35.85 10.68 8.56
N LEU A 179 35.37 11.39 9.60
CA LEU A 179 33.95 11.53 9.89
C LEU A 179 33.32 12.71 9.15
N LYS A 180 34.12 13.56 8.50
CA LYS A 180 33.62 14.64 7.67
C LYS A 180 32.87 14.05 6.48
N THR A 181 31.62 14.48 6.30
CA THR A 181 30.82 14.19 5.11
C THR A 181 30.84 15.38 4.16
N GLU A 182 30.65 15.11 2.88
CA GLU A 182 30.36 16.18 1.91
C GLU A 182 28.94 16.71 2.16
N PRO A 183 28.67 18.02 1.92
CA PRO A 183 27.32 18.57 1.99
C PRO A 183 26.39 17.83 1.04
N PHE A 184 25.19 17.53 1.49
CA PHE A 184 24.20 16.82 0.70
C PHE A 184 23.63 17.72 -0.40
N GLU A 185 23.59 17.21 -1.63
CA GLU A 185 22.97 17.88 -2.78
C GLU A 185 22.07 16.88 -3.50
N GLU A 186 20.77 17.22 -3.60
CA GLU A 186 19.72 16.30 -4.03
C GLU A 186 19.88 15.88 -5.49
N ASN A 187 20.22 16.81 -6.39
CA ASN A 187 20.28 16.51 -7.83
C ASN A 187 21.42 15.55 -8.14
N SER A 188 22.61 15.81 -7.59
CA SER A 188 23.79 14.96 -7.72
C SER A 188 23.54 13.57 -7.14
N PHE A 189 22.85 13.48 -5.99
CA PHE A 189 22.47 12.20 -5.41
C PHE A 189 21.54 11.42 -6.35
N LEU A 190 20.51 12.06 -6.89
CA LEU A 190 19.56 11.42 -7.80
C LEU A 190 20.23 10.99 -9.11
N GLU A 191 21.06 11.84 -9.72
CA GLU A 191 21.81 11.51 -10.93
C GLU A 191 22.72 10.28 -10.70
N GLN A 192 23.46 10.27 -9.60
CA GLN A 192 24.31 9.13 -9.23
C GLN A 192 23.47 7.87 -8.98
N PHE A 193 22.35 7.98 -8.27
CA PHE A 193 21.46 6.85 -8.01
C PHE A 193 20.91 6.25 -9.31
N MET A 194 20.46 7.10 -10.25
CA MET A 194 19.90 6.67 -11.53
C MET A 194 20.90 5.89 -12.39
N VAL A 195 22.19 6.24 -12.32
CA VAL A 195 23.25 5.57 -13.09
C VAL A 195 23.78 4.34 -12.37
N GLU A 196 24.07 4.44 -11.07
CA GLU A 196 24.83 3.41 -10.35
C GLU A 196 23.95 2.37 -9.63
N LYS A 197 22.75 2.76 -9.18
CA LYS A 197 21.94 1.94 -8.26
C LYS A 197 20.61 1.49 -8.86
N LEU A 198 20.00 2.29 -9.73
CA LEU A 198 18.69 2.00 -10.29
C LEU A 198 18.58 0.60 -10.94
N PRO A 199 19.55 0.12 -11.76
CA PRO A 199 19.40 -1.17 -12.44
C PRO A 199 19.20 -2.37 -11.48
N GLU A 200 19.86 -2.35 -10.33
CA GLU A 200 19.71 -3.39 -9.30
C GLU A 200 18.50 -3.08 -8.39
N ALA A 201 18.30 -1.81 -8.05
CA ALA A 201 17.23 -1.39 -7.14
C ALA A 201 15.81 -1.59 -7.71
N CYS A 202 15.63 -1.50 -9.03
CA CYS A 202 14.33 -1.71 -9.68
C CYS A 202 14.10 -3.14 -10.17
N SER A 203 15.05 -4.05 -9.94
CA SER A 203 14.91 -5.46 -10.32
C SER A 203 13.84 -6.15 -9.47
N VAL A 204 12.66 -6.39 -10.06
CA VAL A 204 11.54 -7.07 -9.40
C VAL A 204 11.83 -8.57 -9.20
N GLY A 205 12.64 -9.17 -10.08
CA GLY A 205 12.99 -10.58 -10.03
C GLY A 205 11.75 -11.48 -9.99
N ASP A 206 11.70 -12.35 -8.99
CA ASP A 206 10.60 -13.27 -8.69
C ASP A 206 9.53 -12.69 -7.73
N GLY A 207 9.61 -11.39 -7.43
CA GLY A 207 8.71 -10.68 -6.52
C GLY A 207 9.05 -10.85 -5.04
N ARG A 208 10.07 -11.64 -4.68
CA ARG A 208 10.50 -11.81 -3.28
C ARG A 208 10.92 -10.50 -2.61
N PRO A 209 11.68 -9.58 -3.26
CA PRO A 209 12.04 -8.30 -2.63
C PRO A 209 10.82 -7.46 -2.23
N PHE A 210 9.74 -7.49 -3.02
CA PHE A 210 8.49 -6.82 -2.70
C PHE A 210 7.82 -7.42 -1.45
N VAL A 211 7.81 -8.74 -1.32
CA VAL A 211 7.26 -9.44 -0.15
C VAL A 211 8.10 -9.22 1.10
N THR A 212 9.42 -9.24 0.99
CA THR A 212 10.30 -9.09 2.16
C THR A 212 10.35 -7.64 2.67
N ASN A 213 10.38 -6.66 1.76
CA ASN A 213 10.71 -5.27 2.14
C ASN A 213 9.51 -4.32 2.20
N LEU A 214 8.44 -4.59 1.43
CA LEU A 214 7.42 -3.56 1.15
C LEU A 214 6.02 -3.86 1.70
N GLN A 215 5.79 -5.04 2.29
CA GLN A 215 4.43 -5.44 2.72
C GLN A 215 3.86 -4.57 3.84
N ASN A 216 4.70 -4.05 4.74
CA ASN A 216 4.24 -3.13 5.78
C ASN A 216 3.66 -1.84 5.18
N LEU A 217 4.33 -1.28 4.17
CA LEU A 217 3.85 -0.09 3.47
C LEU A 217 2.64 -0.41 2.60
N TYR A 218 2.66 -1.54 1.88
CA TYR A 218 1.51 -2.03 1.10
C TYR A 218 0.25 -2.09 1.97
N MET A 219 0.35 -2.74 3.13
CA MET A 219 -0.75 -2.87 4.09
C MET A 219 -1.24 -1.53 4.64
N ALA A 220 -0.34 -0.58 4.89
CA ALA A 220 -0.72 0.76 5.34
C ALA A 220 -1.50 1.52 4.26
N VAL A 221 -1.04 1.45 3.00
CA VAL A 221 -1.68 2.10 1.85
C VAL A 221 -3.05 1.49 1.56
N THR A 222 -3.17 0.15 1.52
CA THR A 222 -4.46 -0.51 1.27
C THR A 222 -5.49 -0.18 2.34
N ARG A 223 -5.09 -0.18 3.62
CA ARG A 223 -5.95 0.24 4.75
C ARG A 223 -6.45 1.68 4.58
N GLN A 224 -5.55 2.58 4.18
CA GLN A 224 -5.91 3.98 3.95
C GLN A 224 -6.91 4.12 2.80
N GLU A 225 -6.70 3.42 1.68
CA GLU A 225 -7.64 3.43 0.54
C GLU A 225 -9.03 2.92 0.92
N VAL A 226 -9.11 1.83 1.69
CA VAL A 226 -10.38 1.29 2.18
C VAL A 226 -11.09 2.30 3.10
N GLN A 227 -10.36 2.91 4.05
CA GLN A 227 -10.94 3.90 4.95
C GLN A 227 -11.44 5.15 4.21
N VAL A 228 -10.68 5.62 3.22
CA VAL A 228 -11.09 6.75 2.39
C VAL A 228 -12.34 6.41 1.60
N ARG A 229 -12.45 5.20 1.04
CA ARG A 229 -13.64 4.78 0.30
C ARG A 229 -14.89 4.70 1.18
N GLN A 230 -14.77 4.17 2.39
CA GLN A 230 -15.88 4.09 3.35
C GLN A 230 -16.37 5.48 3.75
N LYS A 231 -15.46 6.42 4.04
CA LYS A 231 -15.82 7.82 4.37
C LYS A 231 -16.58 8.53 3.24
N HIS A 232 -16.23 8.26 1.98
CA HIS A 232 -16.94 8.85 0.83
C HIS A 232 -18.32 8.23 0.62
N GLN A 233 -18.52 6.97 1.01
CA GLN A 233 -19.84 6.31 0.97
C GLN A 233 -20.75 6.83 2.08
N ASP A 234 -20.22 7.01 3.29
CA ASP A 234 -20.99 7.52 4.43
C ASP A 234 -21.35 9.02 4.32
N ALA A 235 -20.56 9.80 3.58
CA ALA A 235 -20.83 11.22 3.33
C ALA A 235 -21.84 11.47 2.18
N GLY A 236 -22.27 10.42 1.47
CA GLY A 236 -23.13 10.50 0.29
C GLY A 236 -24.64 10.54 0.54
N ASP A 237 -25.12 10.29 1.77
CA ASP A 237 -26.55 10.30 2.10
C ASP A 237 -26.92 11.43 3.08
N PRO A 238 -27.19 12.66 2.59
CA PRO A 238 -28.13 13.55 3.25
C PRO A 238 -29.55 13.11 2.88
N GLN A 239 -30.25 12.58 3.88
CA GLN A 239 -31.68 12.30 3.82
C GLN A 239 -32.46 13.43 3.16
N THR A 240 -33.21 13.06 2.12
CA THR A 240 -34.47 13.67 1.69
C THR A 240 -35.35 13.98 2.91
N SER A 241 -35.41 15.25 3.33
CA SER A 241 -36.47 15.80 4.18
C SER A 241 -36.37 17.32 4.19
N SER A 242 -36.76 17.97 3.11
CA SER A 242 -37.40 19.29 3.19
C SER A 242 -38.30 19.52 1.98
N SER A 243 -39.58 19.45 2.29
CA SER A 243 -40.71 19.91 1.50
C SER A 243 -40.55 21.38 1.07
N ALA A 244 -40.58 21.63 -0.23
CA ALA A 244 -41.11 22.87 -0.79
C ALA A 244 -41.59 22.60 -2.23
N SER A 245 -42.90 22.68 -2.39
CA SER A 245 -43.64 22.64 -3.66
C SER A 245 -43.71 24.02 -4.34
N ALA A 246 -44.02 24.00 -5.65
CA ALA A 246 -44.35 25.10 -6.59
C ALA A 246 -43.13 25.73 -7.29
N GLN A 247 -43.01 25.88 -8.63
CA GLN A 247 -43.84 25.81 -9.84
C GLN A 247 -42.86 25.38 -10.99
N GLY A 248 -43.16 24.52 -11.96
CA GLY A 248 -44.17 24.67 -13.01
C GLY A 248 -43.76 25.71 -14.07
N THR A 249 -43.14 25.29 -15.19
CA THR A 249 -43.58 25.52 -16.60
C THR A 249 -42.42 25.36 -17.63
N ASP A 250 -42.65 24.45 -18.57
CA ASP A 250 -42.22 24.28 -19.98
C ASP A 250 -40.77 24.40 -20.51
N ASN A 251 -40.35 23.22 -20.98
CA ASN A 251 -39.58 22.87 -22.18
C ASN A 251 -39.52 23.88 -23.34
N GLN A 252 -38.32 24.08 -23.93
CA GLN A 252 -38.03 23.64 -25.31
C GLN A 252 -36.58 23.97 -25.77
N LEU A 253 -35.97 22.96 -26.40
CA LEU A 253 -35.15 22.99 -27.64
C LEU A 253 -33.72 23.56 -27.65
N LEU A 254 -32.80 22.59 -27.80
CA LEU A 254 -31.90 22.37 -28.95
C LEU A 254 -30.65 23.28 -29.17
N ASN A 255 -29.53 22.55 -29.27
CA ASN A 255 -28.32 22.75 -30.09
C ASN A 255 -27.07 23.44 -29.50
N GLN A 256 -25.97 22.69 -29.67
CA GLN A 256 -24.56 22.94 -29.38
C GLN A 256 -23.90 23.93 -30.39
N PRO A 257 -22.56 23.93 -30.54
CA PRO A 257 -21.51 24.51 -29.70
C PRO A 257 -20.69 25.57 -30.49
N GLU A 258 -19.85 26.40 -29.85
CA GLU A 258 -18.63 26.95 -30.49
C GLU A 258 -17.76 27.72 -29.46
N GLU A 259 -16.56 27.18 -29.23
CA GLU A 259 -15.36 27.90 -28.76
C GLU A 259 -14.69 28.60 -29.97
N PRO A 260 -13.55 29.30 -29.86
CA PRO A 260 -12.98 30.15 -28.79
C PRO A 260 -12.36 31.45 -29.37
N VAL A 261 -12.14 32.52 -28.59
CA VAL A 261 -11.00 33.44 -28.86
C VAL A 261 -10.43 34.05 -27.58
N SER A 262 -9.15 33.73 -27.37
CA SER A 262 -8.17 34.30 -26.44
C SER A 262 -8.00 35.82 -26.59
N SER A 263 -7.79 36.55 -25.48
CA SER A 263 -6.66 37.49 -25.26
C SER A 263 -6.84 38.33 -23.99
N ALA A 264 -5.99 38.09 -22.99
CA ALA A 264 -5.41 39.12 -22.10
C ALA A 264 -4.00 39.44 -22.66
N PRO A 265 -3.23 40.49 -22.26
CA PRO A 265 -3.30 41.23 -20.98
C PRO A 265 -3.05 42.76 -21.10
N SER A 266 -3.27 43.51 -20.01
CA SER A 266 -2.58 44.80 -19.83
C SER A 266 -2.60 45.31 -18.37
N LEU A 267 -1.41 45.53 -17.83
CA LEU A 267 -1.03 46.55 -16.84
C LEU A 267 0.22 47.22 -17.41
N PRO A 268 0.50 48.53 -17.16
CA PRO A 268 1.32 48.86 -15.98
C PRO A 268 1.24 50.33 -15.39
N VAL A 269 1.45 50.43 -14.05
CA VAL A 269 2.03 51.51 -13.16
C VAL A 269 1.50 52.98 -13.15
N PRO A 270 1.98 53.92 -12.28
CA PRO A 270 2.40 53.94 -10.85
C PRO A 270 1.74 55.07 -10.00
N ASP A 271 1.87 55.09 -8.66
CA ASP A 271 2.46 56.24 -7.91
C ASP A 271 2.43 56.14 -6.35
N LYS A 272 3.61 56.46 -5.78
CA LYS A 272 3.95 57.29 -4.59
C LYS A 272 3.61 56.91 -3.14
N GLU A 273 4.69 56.83 -2.33
CA GLU A 273 4.75 57.00 -0.87
C GLU A 273 4.27 58.39 -0.39
N PRO A 274 3.91 58.51 0.90
CA PRO A 274 4.75 59.35 1.77
C PRO A 274 4.98 58.84 3.21
N THR A 275 6.12 59.26 3.75
CA THR A 275 6.65 59.18 5.11
C THR A 275 5.82 59.96 6.16
N GLY A 276 5.70 59.46 7.41
CA GLY A 276 5.38 60.32 8.56
C GLY A 276 4.87 59.69 9.88
N THR A 277 5.81 59.43 10.81
CA THR A 277 5.79 59.70 12.29
C THR A 277 4.84 59.00 13.31
N SER A 278 5.50 58.40 14.33
CA SER A 278 5.21 58.39 15.79
C SER A 278 4.01 57.57 16.35
N GLY A 279 4.24 56.44 17.04
CA GLY A 279 4.30 56.38 18.53
C GLY A 279 3.45 55.20 19.10
N PRO A 280 3.62 54.75 20.36
CA PRO A 280 4.02 53.37 20.65
C PRO A 280 2.97 52.44 21.35
N VAL A 281 3.46 51.22 21.70
CA VAL A 281 3.07 50.31 22.81
C VAL A 281 2.25 49.04 22.43
N LYS A 282 2.87 47.85 22.46
CA LYS A 282 2.77 46.81 23.53
C LYS A 282 3.41 45.48 23.11
N ARG A 283 4.43 45.08 23.88
CA ARG A 283 5.13 43.80 23.84
C ARG A 283 4.46 42.84 24.83
N PRO A 284 4.05 41.62 24.45
CA PRO A 284 3.63 40.62 25.43
C PRO A 284 4.87 39.99 26.10
N GLN A 285 4.90 40.01 27.42
CA GLN A 285 5.92 39.35 28.24
C GLN A 285 5.67 37.84 28.27
N LEU A 286 6.69 37.06 27.90
CA LEU A 286 6.73 35.61 28.13
C LEU A 286 7.44 35.32 29.46
N SER A 287 6.73 34.57 30.30
CA SER A 287 7.09 34.18 31.65
C SER A 287 8.31 33.24 31.67
N LYS A 288 9.25 33.55 32.56
CA LYS A 288 10.42 32.71 32.86
C LYS A 288 9.99 31.43 33.56
N VAL A 289 10.09 30.28 32.90
CA VAL A 289 10.03 28.96 33.54
C VAL A 289 11.46 28.45 33.78
N LYS A 290 11.73 28.09 35.04
CA LYS A 290 13.02 27.59 35.55
C LYS A 290 13.45 26.30 34.85
N ARG A 291 14.66 26.28 34.26
CA ARG A 291 15.33 25.07 33.78
C ARG A 291 15.63 24.11 34.95
N LYS A 292 15.08 22.89 34.87
CA LYS A 292 15.43 21.75 35.74
C LYS A 292 16.59 21.01 35.07
N LYS A 293 17.72 20.85 35.77
CA LYS A 293 18.91 20.13 35.32
C LYS A 293 18.57 18.66 35.03
N LEU A 294 18.86 18.17 33.82
CA LEU A 294 18.92 16.74 33.51
C LEU A 294 20.28 16.19 34.00
N ARG A 295 20.24 15.18 34.87
CA ARG A 295 21.40 14.38 35.28
C ARG A 295 21.74 13.40 34.16
N GLY A 296 23.03 13.30 33.83
CA GLY A 296 23.56 12.39 32.83
C GLY A 296 23.34 10.92 33.16
N LEU A 297 23.11 10.13 32.12
CA LEU A 297 23.05 8.67 32.12
C LEU A 297 24.44 8.13 31.78
N PHE A 298 25.27 7.95 32.79
CA PHE A 298 26.36 6.98 32.80
C PHE A 298 26.55 6.48 34.24
N SER A 299 26.04 5.28 34.48
CA SER A 299 26.50 4.29 35.46
C SER A 299 25.96 2.95 35.01
#